data_AF-A0AAP3H3P0-F1
#
_entry.id   AF-A0AAP3H3P0-F1
#
_cell.length_a   1.000
_cell.length_b   1.000
_cell.length_c   1.000
_cell.angle_alpha   90.00
_cell.angle_beta   90.00
_cell.angle_gamma   90.00
#
_symmetry.space_group_name_H-M   'P 1'
#
loop_
_entity.id
_entity.type
_entity.pdbx_description
1 polymer ?
#
loop_
_entity_poly.entity_id
_entity_poly.type
_entity_poly.pdbx_seq_one_letter_code
_entity_poly.pdbx_strand_id
1 'polypeptide(L)' 'MKRLYCALACVLIPLSARAERFERPIPQPQTDVAEFWFFIASLVLLAALVCVHLLVSRR' A
#
# COMPACT_ATOMS: atom_id res chain seq x y z
N MET A 1 29.38 -37.60 -9.10
CA MET A 1 30.07 -36.30 -9.29
C MET A 1 29.15 -35.19 -9.78
N LYS A 2 28.51 -35.29 -10.96
CA LYS A 2 27.62 -34.22 -11.51
C LYS A 2 26.50 -33.77 -10.55
N ARG A 3 25.87 -34.71 -9.84
CA ARG A 3 24.82 -34.42 -8.83
C ARG A 3 25.33 -33.61 -7.63
N LEU A 4 26.58 -33.84 -7.20
CA LEU A 4 27.21 -33.12 -6.10
C LEU A 4 27.53 -31.68 -6.51
N TYR A 5 28.02 -31.49 -7.74
CA TYR A 5 28.25 -30.15 -8.28
C TYR A 5 26.94 -29.36 -8.44
N CYS A 6 25.85 -30.00 -8.89
CA CYS A 6 24.54 -29.36 -8.92
C CYS A 6 24.04 -28.97 -7.52
N ALA A 7 24.16 -29.87 -6.54
CA ALA A 7 23.76 -29.59 -5.17
C ALA A 7 24.57 -28.43 -4.57
N LEU A 8 25.89 -28.43 -4.79
CA LEU A 8 26.77 -27.36 -4.35
C LEU A 8 26.42 -26.02 -5.02
N ALA A 9 26.16 -26.01 -6.33
CA ALA A 9 25.75 -24.81 -7.05
C ALA A 9 24.43 -24.24 -6.50
N CYS A 10 23.41 -25.08 -6.26
CA CYS A 10 22.14 -24.62 -5.68
C CYS A 10 22.31 -23.98 -4.30
N VAL A 11 23.27 -24.44 -3.49
CA VAL A 11 23.53 -23.86 -2.17
C VAL A 11 24.31 -22.56 -2.27
N LEU A 12 25.32 -22.47 -3.14
CA LEU A 12 26.24 -21.34 -3.18
C LEU A 12 25.73 -20.15 -4.00
N ILE A 13 24.89 -20.36 -5.01
CA ILE A 13 24.32 -19.28 -5.82
C ILE A 13 23.55 -18.23 -4.98
N PRO A 14 22.64 -18.58 -4.07
CA PRO A 14 21.93 -17.58 -3.27
C PRO A 14 22.82 -16.82 -2.27
N LEU A 15 23.97 -17.37 -1.87
CA LEU A 15 24.94 -16.66 -1.02
C LEU A 15 25.63 -15.51 -1.77
N SER A 16 25.71 -15.58 -3.10
CA SER A 16 26.27 -14.52 -3.95
C SER A 16 25.26 -13.42 -4.27
N ALA A 17 23.97 -13.66 -4.03
CA ALA A 17 22.93 -12.67 -4.19
C ALA A 17 23.00 -11.64 -3.05
N ARG A 18 23.83 -10.61 -3.22
CA ARG A 18 23.80 -9.40 -2.40
C ARG A 18 22.54 -8.61 -2.78
N ALA A 19 21.40 -9.03 -2.26
CA ALA A 19 20.19 -8.22 -2.35
C ALA A 19 20.45 -6.89 -1.66
N GLU A 20 20.15 -5.79 -2.37
CA GLU A 20 20.11 -4.49 -1.75
C GLU A 20 19.12 -4.53 -0.58
N ARG A 21 19.47 -3.86 0.52
CA ARG A 21 18.54 -3.79 1.66
C ARG A 21 17.30 -3.06 1.19
N PHE A 22 16.15 -3.72 1.29
CA PHE A 22 14.87 -3.05 1.04
C PHE A 22 14.68 -1.97 2.09
N GLU A 23 14.90 -0.72 1.70
CA GLU A 23 14.53 0.43 2.51
C GLU A 23 13.04 0.68 2.30
N ARG A 24 12.24 0.39 3.33
CA ARG A 24 10.82 0.72 3.30
C ARG A 24 10.69 2.25 3.30
N PRO A 25 9.93 2.85 2.36
CA PRO A 25 9.57 4.25 2.48
C PRO A 25 8.88 4.48 3.83
N ILE A 26 9.38 5.45 4.60
CA ILE A 26 8.74 5.84 5.86
C ILE A 26 7.49 6.63 5.48
N PRO A 27 6.29 6.23 5.94
CA PRO A 27 5.09 7.01 5.72
C PRO A 27 5.29 8.44 6.25
N GLN A 28 4.83 9.43 5.50
CA GLN A 28 4.83 10.80 5.99
C GLN A 28 4.00 10.88 7.28
N PRO A 29 4.44 11.65 8.29
CA PRO A 29 3.64 11.88 9.49
C PRO A 29 2.26 12.39 9.12
N GLN A 30 1.24 11.93 9.83
CA GLN A 30 -0.09 12.50 9.74
C GLN A 30 -0.03 13.94 10.26
N THR A 31 -0.62 14.87 9.52
CA THR A 31 -0.59 16.30 9.87
C THR A 31 -1.99 16.76 10.26
N ASP A 32 -2.07 17.70 11.21
CA ASP A 32 -3.34 18.30 11.65
C ASP A 32 -4.15 18.88 10.47
N VAL A 33 -3.46 19.44 9.48
CA VAL A 33 -4.06 19.97 8.25
C VAL A 33 -4.67 18.85 7.42
N ALA A 34 -3.97 17.72 7.25
CA ALA A 34 -4.50 16.57 6.51
C ALA A 34 -5.71 15.95 7.22
N GLU A 35 -5.68 15.84 8.54
CA GLU A 35 -6.82 15.37 9.34
C GLU A 35 -8.04 16.28 9.20
N PHE A 36 -7.84 17.60 9.28
CA PHE A 36 -8.90 18.57 9.10
C PHE A 36 -9.57 18.44 7.72
N TRP A 37 -8.79 18.38 6.64
CA TRP A 37 -9.35 18.26 5.30
C TRP A 37 -10.00 16.90 5.05
N PHE A 38 -9.46 15.83 5.61
CA PHE A 38 -10.09 14.50 5.54
C PHE A 38 -11.46 14.50 6.21
N PHE A 39 -11.60 15.16 7.37
CA PHE A 39 -12.88 15.31 8.06
C PHE A 39 -13.90 16.07 7.21
N ILE A 40 -13.51 17.23 6.66
CA ILE A 40 -14.39 18.02 5.78
C ILE A 40 -14.79 17.23 4.53
N ALA A 41 -13.85 16.55 3.88
CA ALA A 41 -14.13 15.71 2.72
C ALA A 41 -15.12 14.58 3.05
N SER A 42 -15.00 13.98 4.24
CA SER A 42 -15.91 12.94 4.70
C SER A 42 -17.34 13.46 4.89
N LEU A 43 -17.51 14.65 5.48
CA LEU A 43 -18.82 15.28 5.62
C LEU A 43 -19.45 15.59 4.25
N VAL A 44 -18.65 16.10 3.32
CA VAL A 44 -19.11 16.39 1.94
C VAL A 44 -19.53 15.11 1.23
N LEU A 45 -18.79 14.01 1.38
CA LEU A 45 -19.15 12.71 0.82
C LEU A 45 -20.51 12.23 1.35
N LEU A 46 -20.73 12.31 2.66
CA LEU A 46 -22.01 11.95 3.26
C LEU A 46 -23.16 12.82 2.73
N ALA A 47 -22.95 14.14 2.63
CA ALA A 47 -23.94 15.05 2.06
C ALA A 47 -24.27 14.69 0.61
N ALA A 48 -23.27 14.34 -0.20
CA ALA A 48 -23.47 13.91 -1.59
C ALA A 48 -24.32 12.64 -1.67
N LEU A 49 -24.06 11.63 -0.82
CA LEU A 49 -24.86 10.41 -0.76
C LEU A 49 -26.33 10.70 -0.39
N VAL A 50 -26.56 11.59 0.58
CA VAL A 50 -27.91 12.03 0.94
C VAL A 50 -28.59 12.75 -0.22
N CYS A 51 -27.91 13.67 -0.90
CA CYS A 51 -28.45 14.36 -2.07
C CYS A 51 -28.86 13.38 -3.17
N VAL A 52 -28.04 12.37 -3.46
CA VAL A 52 -28.36 11.33 -4.46
C VAL A 52 -29.56 10.51 -4.01
N HIS A 53 -29.61 10.08 -2.75
CA HIS A 53 -30.76 9.35 -2.21
C HIS A 53 -32.05 10.17 -2.38
N LEU A 54 -32.05 11.45 -1.99
CA LEU A 54 -33.22 12.33 -2.13
C LEU A 54 -33.64 12.54 -3.58
N LEU A 55 -32.68 12.63 -4.50
CA LEU A 55 -32.96 12.78 -5.94
C LEU A 55 -33.65 11.54 -6.52
N VAL A 56 -33.24 10.34 -6.11
CA VAL A 56 -33.77 9.08 -6.64
C VAL A 56 -35.06 8.66 -5.93
N SER A 57 -35.18 8.87 -4.61
CA SER A 57 -36.38 8.55 -3.83
C SER A 57 -37.63 9.35 -4.22
N ARG A 58 -37.49 10.36 -5.07
CA ARG A 58 -38.58 11.18 -5.62
C ARG A 58 -39.09 10.70 -6.99
N ARG A 59 -38.50 9.63 -7.54
CA ARG A 59 -39.01 8.89 -8.71
C ARG A 59 -39.84 7.70 -8.24
#